data_AF-A0AAU0UU20-F1
#
_entry.id   AF-A0AAU0UU20-F1
#
_cell.length_a   1.000
_cell.length_b   1.000
_cell.length_c   1.000
_cell.angle_alpha   90.00
_cell.angle_beta   90.00
_cell.angle_gamma   90.00
#
_symmetry.space_group_name_H-M   'P 1'
#
loop_
_entity.id
_entity.type
_entity.pdbx_description
1 polymer ?
#
loop_
_entity_poly.entity_id
_entity_poly.type
_entity_poly.pdbx_seq_one_letter_code
_entity_poly.pdbx_strand_id
1 'polypeptide(L)'
;MRTSEEKILAGIAHLGILFRTSGITVALIIYVIQKDKSNFAAEHAKQALGYQITLAILFYIPALFGFRTLGWGGHVSPVPGWLLIFWGLTLYAIYAAIKAFTGKGFEYAVIGDFIRRI
;
A
#
# COMPACT_ATOMS: atom_id res chain seq x y z
N MET A 1 2.58 -22.14 -13.93
CA MET A 1 1.87 -21.98 -12.63
C MET A 1 2.74 -21.14 -11.72
N ARG A 2 2.14 -20.25 -10.91
CA ARG A 2 2.89 -19.43 -9.93
C ARG A 2 3.34 -20.31 -8.76
N THR A 3 4.59 -20.18 -8.33
CA THR A 3 5.13 -20.93 -7.19
C THR A 3 4.51 -20.43 -5.89
N SER A 4 4.58 -21.26 -4.84
CA SER A 4 4.12 -20.86 -3.50
C SER A 4 4.94 -19.67 -2.96
N GLU A 5 6.23 -19.64 -3.25
CA GLU A 5 7.11 -18.53 -2.86
C GLU A 5 6.68 -17.20 -3.49
N GLU A 6 6.41 -17.18 -4.80
CA GLU A 6 5.95 -15.97 -5.49
C GLU A 6 4.64 -15.44 -4.90
N LYS A 7 3.69 -16.34 -4.61
CA LYS A 7 2.40 -16.00 -3.98
C LYS A 7 2.58 -15.44 -2.57
N ILE A 8 3.47 -16.03 -1.78
CA ILE A 8 3.76 -15.59 -0.41
C ILE A 8 4.41 -14.20 -0.44
N LEU A 9 5.45 -14.01 -1.25
CA LEU A 9 6.15 -12.73 -1.35
C LEU A 9 5.22 -11.62 -1.87
N ALA A 10 4.42 -11.90 -2.91
CA ALA A 10 3.42 -10.96 -3.42
C ALA A 10 2.42 -10.54 -2.33
N GLY A 11 1.90 -11.49 -1.54
CA GLY A 11 0.97 -11.19 -0.46
C GLY A 11 1.61 -10.43 0.70
N ILE A 12 2.84 -10.80 1.11
CA ILE A 12 3.60 -10.10 2.15
C ILE A 12 3.84 -8.64 1.77
N ALA A 13 4.15 -8.37 0.49
CA ALA A 13 4.34 -7.00 0.04
C ALA A 13 3.11 -6.11 0.34
N HIS A 14 1.89 -6.63 0.12
CA HIS A 14 0.66 -5.91 0.45
C HIS A 14 0.38 -5.87 1.97
N LEU A 15 0.64 -6.95 2.71
CA LEU A 15 0.47 -6.99 4.17
C LEU A 15 1.44 -6.06 4.91
N GLY A 16 2.50 -5.60 4.25
CA GLY A 16 3.37 -4.53 4.73
C GLY A 16 2.60 -3.29 5.23
N ILE A 17 1.41 -3.04 4.70
CA ILE A 17 0.53 -1.94 5.14
C ILE A 17 0.29 -1.91 6.67
N LEU A 18 0.28 -3.07 7.33
CA LEU A 18 0.08 -3.21 8.78
C LEU A 18 1.26 -2.66 9.59
N PHE A 19 2.40 -2.46 8.96
CA PHE A 19 3.64 -2.01 9.56
C PHE A 19 4.05 -0.60 9.12
N ARG A 20 3.11 0.19 8.58
CA ARG A 20 3.32 1.62 8.28
C ARG A 20 4.55 1.82 7.37
N THR A 21 5.57 2.56 7.82
CA THR A 21 6.74 2.90 7.01
C THR A 21 7.68 1.72 6.78
N SER A 22 7.78 0.77 7.72
CA SER A 22 8.61 -0.43 7.49
C SER A 22 7.97 -1.35 6.44
N GLY A 23 6.64 -1.29 6.25
CA GLY A 23 5.93 -1.95 5.17
C GLY A 23 6.40 -1.53 3.77
N ILE A 24 6.67 -0.24 3.58
CA ILE A 24 7.20 0.32 2.32
C ILE A 24 8.56 -0.31 2.03
N THR A 25 9.44 -0.38 3.03
CA THR A 25 10.76 -1.02 2.90
C THR A 25 10.63 -2.49 2.54
N VAL A 26 9.70 -3.22 3.16
CA VAL A 26 9.45 -4.64 2.82
C VAL A 26 9.00 -4.78 1.37
N ALA A 27 8.04 -4.00 0.90
CA ALA A 27 7.58 -4.03 -0.49
C ALA A 27 8.71 -3.68 -1.48
N LEU A 28 9.54 -2.70 -1.16
CA LEU A 28 10.70 -2.31 -1.96
C LEU A 28 11.74 -3.44 -2.05
N ILE A 29 12.09 -4.06 -0.92
CA ILE A 29 13.03 -5.18 -0.89
C ILE A 29 12.51 -6.34 -1.76
N ILE A 30 11.22 -6.70 -1.59
CA ILE A 30 10.60 -7.77 -2.39
C ILE A 30 10.63 -7.42 -3.88
N TYR A 31 10.30 -6.18 -4.25
CA TYR A 31 10.36 -5.74 -5.64
C TYR A 31 11.78 -5.87 -6.21
N VAL A 32 12.80 -5.38 -5.51
CA VAL A 32 14.20 -5.45 -5.97
C VAL A 32 14.69 -6.90 -6.11
N ILE A 33 14.28 -7.79 -5.21
CA ILE A 33 14.66 -9.21 -5.26
C ILE A 33 13.95 -9.94 -6.41
N GLN A 34 12.70 -9.56 -6.71
CA GLN A 34 11.83 -10.30 -7.63
C GLN A 34 11.74 -9.70 -9.04
N LYS A 35 12.14 -8.44 -9.28
CA LYS A 35 12.01 -7.75 -10.57
C LYS A 35 12.61 -8.50 -11.76
N ASP A 36 13.68 -9.26 -11.54
CA ASP A 36 14.37 -10.03 -12.59
C ASP A 36 14.07 -11.54 -12.51
N LYS A 37 13.21 -11.97 -11.56
CA LYS A 37 12.93 -13.39 -11.27
C LYS A 37 11.48 -13.78 -11.52
N SER A 38 10.53 -12.90 -11.18
CA SER A 38 9.10 -13.18 -11.26
C SER A 38 8.30 -11.93 -11.59
N ASN A 39 7.73 -11.89 -12.80
CA ASN A 39 6.80 -10.83 -13.19
C ASN A 39 5.62 -10.73 -12.23
N PHE A 40 5.14 -11.85 -11.67
CA PHE A 40 4.01 -11.83 -10.76
C PHE A 40 4.37 -11.19 -9.42
N ALA A 41 5.42 -11.68 -8.75
CA ALA A 41 5.80 -11.13 -7.45
C ALA A 41 6.31 -9.68 -7.58
N ALA A 42 7.02 -9.36 -8.66
CA ALA A 42 7.48 -8.01 -8.94
C ALA A 42 6.32 -7.03 -9.13
N GLU A 43 5.32 -7.35 -9.96
CA GLU A 43 4.18 -6.44 -10.18
C GLU A 43 3.36 -6.23 -8.91
N HIS A 44 3.11 -7.27 -8.12
CA HIS A 44 2.44 -7.13 -6.83
C HIS A 44 3.25 -6.27 -5.85
N ALA A 45 4.56 -6.48 -5.76
CA ALA A 45 5.43 -5.69 -4.91
C ALA A 45 5.48 -4.21 -5.36
N LYS A 46 5.53 -3.95 -6.67
CA LYS A 46 5.49 -2.61 -7.26
C LYS A 46 4.16 -1.90 -6.94
N GLN A 47 3.03 -2.60 -7.12
CA GLN A 47 1.69 -2.12 -6.74
C GLN A 47 1.59 -1.82 -5.23
N ALA A 48 2.07 -2.72 -4.38
CA ALA A 48 2.07 -2.54 -2.94
C ALA A 48 2.94 -1.35 -2.50
N LEU A 49 4.12 -1.20 -3.09
CA LEU A 49 5.05 -0.09 -2.84
C LEU A 49 4.39 1.25 -3.20
N GLY A 50 3.85 1.37 -4.42
CA GLY A 50 3.17 2.57 -4.88
C GLY A 50 1.97 2.93 -3.99
N TYR A 51 1.20 1.93 -3.57
CA TYR A 51 0.05 2.14 -2.69
C TYR A 51 0.44 2.63 -1.31
N GLN A 52 1.41 1.98 -0.67
CA GLN A 52 1.86 2.38 0.67
C GLN A 52 2.52 3.76 0.67
N ILE A 53 3.26 4.13 -0.38
CA ILE A 53 3.78 5.49 -0.55
C ILE A 53 2.64 6.50 -0.73
N THR A 54 1.64 6.18 -1.56
CA THR A 54 0.46 7.03 -1.76
C THR A 54 -0.28 7.28 -0.45
N LEU A 55 -0.50 6.23 0.34
CA LEU A 55 -1.13 6.35 1.65
C LEU A 55 -0.24 7.11 2.63
N ALA A 56 1.06 6.87 2.64
CA ALA A 56 1.97 7.63 3.48
C ALA A 56 1.85 9.14 3.17
N ILE A 57 1.88 9.54 1.90
CA ILE A 57 1.69 10.94 1.51
C ILE A 57 0.32 11.46 1.96
N LEU A 58 -0.75 10.71 1.67
CA LEU A 58 -2.14 11.10 1.97
C LEU A 58 -2.37 11.35 3.47
N PHE A 59 -1.74 10.56 4.35
CA PHE A 59 -1.95 10.67 5.79
C PHE A 59 -0.87 11.50 6.50
N TYR A 60 0.40 11.45 6.08
CA TYR A 60 1.48 12.19 6.73
C TYR A 60 1.51 13.67 6.36
N ILE A 61 1.25 14.03 5.09
CA ILE A 61 1.33 15.43 4.66
C ILE A 61 0.28 16.29 5.39
N PRO A 62 -1.02 15.93 5.42
CA PRO A 62 -2.00 16.72 6.17
C PRO A 62 -1.72 16.74 7.68
N ALA A 63 -1.16 15.67 8.24
CA ALA A 63 -0.77 15.63 9.64
C ALA A 63 0.39 16.60 9.95
N LEU A 64 1.36 16.74 9.03
CA LEU A 64 2.51 17.65 9.17
C LEU A 64 2.11 19.13 9.07
N PHE A 65 1.27 19.47 8.08
CA PHE A 65 0.81 20.86 7.88
C PHE A 65 -0.34 21.25 8.83
N GLY A 66 -0.94 20.25 9.48
CA GLY A 66 -2.07 20.40 10.37
C GLY A 66 -3.33 20.77 9.60
N PHE A 67 -4.43 20.08 9.88
CA PHE A 67 -5.75 20.70 9.79
C PHE A 67 -5.80 21.87 10.81
N ARG A 68 -5.17 22.99 10.47
CA ARG A 68 -5.24 24.24 11.22
C ARG A 68 -6.57 24.90 10.86
N THR A 69 -7.53 24.90 11.78
CA THR A 69 -8.77 25.67 11.60
C THR A 69 -8.98 26.63 12.78
N LEU A 70 -9.54 27.80 12.48
CA LEU A 70 -10.00 28.84 13.43
C LEU A 70 -8.91 29.60 14.21
N GLY A 71 -7.81 30.00 13.56
CA GLY A 71 -6.92 31.07 14.06
C GLY A 71 -6.11 30.79 15.35
N TRP A 72 -6.35 29.68 16.07
CA TRP A 72 -5.78 29.41 17.40
C TRP A 72 -5.05 28.07 17.57
N GLY A 73 -4.66 27.41 16.48
CA GLY A 73 -3.76 26.25 16.56
C GLY A 73 -4.35 24.98 17.17
N GLY A 74 -5.66 24.90 17.38
CA GLY A 74 -6.35 23.68 17.81
C GLY A 74 -6.53 22.69 16.65
N HIS A 75 -6.10 21.44 16.83
CA HIS A 75 -6.42 20.34 15.94
C HIS A 75 -7.90 19.96 16.08
N VAL A 76 -8.73 20.32 15.10
CA VAL A 76 -10.04 19.66 14.92
C VAL A 76 -9.81 18.57 13.88
N SER A 77 -9.42 17.38 14.33
CA SER A 77 -9.40 16.24 13.42
C SER A 77 -10.85 15.80 13.20
N PRO A 78 -11.32 15.61 11.95
CA PRO A 78 -12.54 14.85 11.69
C PRO A 78 -12.27 13.37 11.98
N VAL A 79 -12.07 13.05 13.26
CA VAL A 79 -11.56 11.75 13.76
C VAL A 79 -12.41 10.58 13.25
N PRO A 80 -13.77 10.62 13.27
CA PRO A 80 -14.56 9.47 12.83
C PRO A 80 -14.39 9.16 11.34
N GLY A 81 -14.43 10.20 10.48
CA GLY A 81 -14.34 10.03 9.03
C GLY A 81 -12.96 9.55 8.57
N TRP A 82 -11.89 10.11 9.13
CA TRP A 82 -10.52 9.71 8.78
C TRP A 82 -10.19 8.28 9.20
N LEU A 83 -10.70 7.82 10.34
CA LEU A 83 -10.52 6.42 10.76
C LEU A 83 -11.22 5.45 9.81
N LEU A 84 -12.44 5.77 9.35
CA LEU A 84 -13.15 4.93 8.37
C LEU A 84 -12.40 4.85 7.04
N ILE A 85 -11.86 5.97 6.55
CA ILE A 85 -11.05 6.01 5.33
C ILE A 85 -9.78 5.17 5.50
N PHE A 86 -9.06 5.34 6.62
CA PHE A 86 -7.84 4.60 6.92
C PHE A 86 -8.08 3.08 6.92
N TRP A 87 -9.12 2.63 7.63
CA TRP A 87 -9.44 1.21 7.70
C TRP A 87 -9.94 0.67 6.36
N GLY A 88 -10.76 1.42 5.62
CA GLY A 88 -11.20 1.01 4.28
C GLY A 88 -10.04 0.81 3.31
N LEU A 89 -9.06 1.73 3.31
CA LEU A 89 -7.86 1.63 2.47
C LEU A 89 -6.92 0.51 2.92
N THR A 90 -6.84 0.23 4.22
CA THR A 90 -6.09 -0.91 4.78
C THR A 90 -6.72 -2.24 4.37
N LEU A 91 -8.05 -2.35 4.49
CA LEU A 91 -8.79 -3.54 4.06
C LEU A 91 -8.64 -3.79 2.55
N TYR A 92 -8.52 -2.74 1.74
CA TYR A 92 -8.28 -2.89 0.31
C TYR A 92 -6.89 -3.49 0.01
N ALA A 93 -5.86 -3.14 0.78
CA ALA A 93 -4.55 -3.80 0.69
C ALA A 93 -4.59 -5.25 1.20
N ILE A 94 -5.37 -5.55 2.24
CA ILE A 94 -5.59 -6.94 2.69
C ILE A 94 -6.27 -7.76 1.58
N TYR A 95 -7.26 -7.18 0.90
CA TYR A 95 -7.88 -7.80 -0.27
C TYR A 95 -6.88 -8.08 -1.40
N ALA A 96 -5.97 -7.13 -1.67
CA ALA A 96 -4.87 -7.33 -2.61
C ALA A 96 -3.96 -8.50 -2.19
N ALA A 97 -3.64 -8.63 -0.89
CA ALA A 97 -2.86 -9.75 -0.36
C ALA A 97 -3.59 -11.10 -0.56
N ILE A 98 -4.90 -11.15 -0.32
CA ILE A 98 -5.71 -12.37 -0.56
C ILE A 98 -5.68 -12.75 -2.05
N LYS A 99 -5.81 -11.78 -2.96
CA LYS A 99 -5.64 -12.05 -4.40
C LYS A 99 -4.25 -12.60 -4.72
N ALA A 100 -3.20 -12.02 -4.15
CA ALA A 100 -1.84 -12.48 -4.33
C ALA A 100 -1.64 -13.93 -3.85
N PHE A 101 -2.12 -14.27 -2.65
CA PHE A 101 -2.03 -15.64 -2.10
C PHE A 101 -2.80 -16.67 -2.93
N THR A 102 -3.91 -16.28 -3.55
CA THR A 102 -4.65 -17.12 -4.50
C THR A 102 -4.04 -17.15 -5.90
N GLY A 103 -2.90 -16.48 -6.09
CA GLY A 103 -2.21 -16.40 -7.38
C GLY A 103 -2.98 -15.60 -8.43
N LYS A 104 -3.85 -14.68 -8.03
CA LYS A 104 -4.56 -13.77 -8.93
C LYS A 104 -3.83 -12.45 -9.00
N GLY A 105 -3.67 -11.92 -10.21
CA GLY A 105 -3.14 -10.56 -10.41
C GLY A 105 -4.04 -9.52 -9.72
N PHE A 106 -3.43 -8.43 -9.28
CA PHE A 106 -4.15 -7.33 -8.66
C PHE A 106 -3.47 -6.00 -8.98
N GLU A 107 -4.30 -4.99 -9.23
CA GLU A 107 -3.89 -3.60 -9.39
C GLU A 107 -4.84 -2.72 -8.58
N TYR A 108 -4.29 -1.70 -7.93
CA TYR A 108 -5.10 -0.76 -7.15
C TYR A 108 -5.90 0.14 -8.09
N ALA A 109 -7.21 0.28 -7.89
CA ALA A 109 -8.10 0.98 -8.84
C ALA A 109 -7.68 2.42 -9.17
N VAL A 110 -7.10 3.15 -8.21
CA VAL A 110 -6.76 4.58 -8.36
C VAL A 110 -5.38 4.78 -8.98
N ILE A 111 -4.40 3.96 -8.61
CA ILE A 111 -2.99 4.15 -8.97
C ILE A 111 -2.42 3.03 -9.85
N GLY A 112 -3.18 1.97 -10.09
CA GLY A 112 -2.69 0.73 -10.66
C GLY A 112 -2.14 0.89 -12.05
N ASP A 113 -2.86 1.61 -12.91
CA ASP A 113 -2.44 1.93 -14.27
C ASP A 113 -1.17 2.79 -14.31
N PHE A 114 -1.06 3.76 -13.40
CA PHE A 114 0.13 4.60 -13.29
C PHE A 114 1.35 3.76 -12.87
N ILE A 115 1.21 2.97 -11.81
CA ILE A 115 2.28 2.12 -11.28
C ILE A 115 2.73 1.06 -12.29
N ARG A 116 1.80 0.53 -13.09
CA ARG A 116 2.12 -0.45 -14.13
C ARG A 116 2.94 0.14 -15.29
N ARG A 117 2.77 1.43 -15.59
CA ARG A 117 3.42 2.12 -16.72
C ARG A 117 4.84 2.62 -16.41
N ILE A 118 5.16 2.81 -15.14
CA ILE A 118 6.50 3.15 -14.66
C ILE A 118 7.32 1.89 -14.36
#